data_AF-A0A7J2LFY2-F1
#
_entry.id   AF-A0A7J2LFY2-F1
#
_cell.length_a   1.000
_cell.length_b   1.000
_cell.length_c   1.000
_cell.angle_alpha   90.00
_cell.angle_beta   90.00
_cell.angle_gamma   90.00
#
_symmetry.space_group_name_H-M   'P 1'
#
loop_
_entity.id
_entity.type
_entity.pdbx_description
1 polymer ?
#
loop_
_entity_poly.entity_id
_entity_poly.type
_entity_poly.pdbx_seq_one_letter_code
_entity_poly.pdbx_strand_id
1 'polypeptide(L)' 'MVDFEFTEEQKIFRNALREWTSKNLPLERVREMDEKQEIPDDVIKGLADMGLL' A
#
# COMPACT_ATOMS: atom_id res chain seq x y z
N MET A 1 -27.53 -15.74 7.07
CA MET A 1 -26.77 -14.53 7.48
C MET A 1 -25.51 -14.54 6.63
N VAL A 2 -25.29 -13.50 5.82
CA VAL A 2 -24.13 -13.43 4.92
C VAL A 2 -22.89 -13.14 5.78
N ASP A 3 -21.84 -13.90 5.59
CA ASP A 3 -20.54 -13.63 6.19
C ASP A 3 -19.86 -12.50 5.40
N PHE A 4 -19.56 -11.40 6.09
CA PHE A 4 -18.90 -10.21 5.53
C PHE A 4 -17.41 -10.17 5.86
N GLU A 5 -16.85 -11.25 6.42
CA GLU A 5 -15.41 -11.36 6.57
C GLU A 5 -14.70 -11.41 5.21
N PHE A 6 -13.45 -10.93 5.23
CA PHE A 6 -12.54 -11.15 4.12
C PHE A 6 -12.27 -12.65 3.94
N THR A 7 -12.12 -13.07 2.68
CA THR A 7 -11.57 -14.39 2.38
C THR A 7 -10.11 -14.48 2.85
N GLU A 8 -9.59 -15.69 2.99
CA GLU A 8 -8.18 -15.88 3.37
C GLU A 8 -7.21 -15.23 2.37
N GLU A 9 -7.53 -15.30 1.07
CA GLU A 9 -6.75 -14.62 0.03
C GLU A 9 -6.75 -13.09 0.23
N GLN A 10 -7.91 -12.50 0.51
CA GLN A 10 -8.02 -11.06 0.78
C GLN A 10 -7.25 -10.66 2.05
N LYS A 11 -7.28 -11.50 3.10
CA LYS A 11 -6.49 -11.29 4.33
C LYS A 11 -4.98 -11.32 4.03
N ILE A 12 -4.51 -12.27 3.22
CA ILE A 12 -3.10 -12.36 2.80
C ILE A 12 -2.70 -11.11 2.01
N PHE A 13 -3.49 -10.72 1.00
CA PHE A 13 -3.23 -9.54 0.20
C PHE A 13 -3.15 -8.26 1.05
N ARG A 14 -4.10 -8.06 1.95
CA ARG A 14 -4.12 -6.93 2.89
C ARG A 14 -2.86 -6.89 3.77
N ASN A 15 -2.41 -8.04 4.24
CA ASN A 15 -1.22 -8.13 5.09
C ASN A 15 0.06 -7.80 4.29
N ALA A 16 0.18 -8.30 3.05
CA ALA A 16 1.29 -7.96 2.17
C ALA A 16 1.33 -6.46 1.86
N LEU A 17 0.18 -5.84 1.56
CA LEU A 17 0.09 -4.39 1.34
C LEU A 17 0.48 -3.59 2.59
N ARG A 18 0.04 -4.02 3.77
CA ARG A 18 0.44 -3.38 5.03
C ARG A 18 1.95 -3.47 5.26
N GLU A 19 2.53 -4.63 5.01
CA GLU A 19 3.97 -4.83 5.18
C GLU A 19 4.76 -3.95 4.21
N TRP A 20 4.38 -3.93 2.93
CA TRP A 20 5.05 -3.11 1.93
C TRP A 20 4.95 -1.63 2.25
N THR A 21 3.76 -1.12 2.59
CA THR A 21 3.57 0.29 2.95
C THR A 21 4.34 0.67 4.22
N SER A 22 4.38 -0.20 5.23
CA SER A 22 5.15 0.05 6.46
C SER A 22 6.67 0.16 6.20
N LYS A 23 7.18 -0.60 5.23
CA LYS A 23 8.60 -0.61 4.85
C LYS A 23 8.96 0.55 3.93
N ASN A 24 8.11 0.83 2.93
CA ASN A 24 8.43 1.73 1.82
C ASN A 24 7.86 3.14 1.98
N LEU A 25 6.86 3.33 2.85
CA LEU A 25 6.22 4.64 3.10
C LEU A 25 6.38 5.05 4.59
N PRO A 26 7.62 5.24 5.08
CA PRO A 26 7.81 5.78 6.42
C PRO A 26 7.21 7.19 6.52
N LEU A 27 6.89 7.62 7.74
CA LEU A 27 6.21 8.90 8.00
C LEU A 27 6.93 10.12 7.39
N GLU A 28 8.27 10.10 7.38
CA GLU A 28 9.09 11.13 6.72
C GLU A 28 8.81 11.20 5.22
N ARG A 29 8.85 10.06 4.51
CA ARG A 29 8.56 9.99 3.08
C ARG A 29 7.14 10.43 2.76
N VAL A 30 6.17 10.09 3.63
CA VAL A 30 4.78 10.54 3.49
C VAL A 30 4.66 12.06 3.62
N ARG A 31 5.36 12.67 4.59
CA ARG A 31 5.38 14.13 4.76
C ARG A 31 6.03 14.83 3.56
N GLU A 32 7.12 14.30 3.03
CA GLU A 32 7.74 14.87 1.82
C GLU A 32 6.80 14.87 0.61
N MET A 33 6.01 13.80 0.43
CA MET A 33 5.02 13.73 -0.65
C MET A 33 3.91 14.76 -0.46
N ASP A 34 3.43 14.94 0.78
CA ASP A 34 2.40 15.93 1.12
C ASP A 34 2.91 17.37 0.89
N GLU A 35 4.12 17.68 1.35
CA GLU A 35 4.76 18.99 1.19
C GLU A 35 5.00 19.35 -0.28
N LYS A 36 5.43 18.37 -1.09
CA LYS A 36 5.70 18.56 -2.52
C LYS A 36 4.44 18.42 -3.40
N GLN A 37 3.35 17.90 -2.83
CA GLN A 37 2.14 17.52 -3.54
C GLN A 37 2.39 16.57 -4.72
N GLU A 38 3.34 15.65 -4.56
CA GLU A 38 3.81 14.74 -5.61
C GLU A 38 4.02 13.33 -5.05
N ILE A 39 3.58 12.32 -5.80
CA ILE A 39 3.88 10.91 -5.51
C ILE A 39 5.07 10.49 -6.39
N PRO A 40 6.21 10.10 -5.80
CA PRO A 40 7.38 9.63 -6.54
C PRO A 40 7.08 8.40 -7.42
N ASP A 41 7.68 8.36 -8.61
CA ASP A 41 7.52 7.25 -9.57
C ASP A 41 7.85 5.88 -8.97
N ASP A 42 8.81 5.80 -8.06
CA ASP A 42 9.19 4.53 -7.42
C ASP A 42 8.09 4.01 -6.49
N VAL A 43 7.31 4.90 -5.87
CA VAL A 43 6.12 4.52 -5.09
C VAL A 43 5.04 3.97 -6.02
N ILE A 44 4.79 4.63 -7.15
CA ILE A 44 3.81 4.17 -8.15
C ILE A 44 4.21 2.81 -8.72
N LYS A 45 5.47 2.65 -9.12
CA LYS A 45 6.01 1.36 -9.60
C LYS A 45 5.88 0.26 -8.56
N GLY A 46 6.20 0.56 -7.30
CA GLY A 46 6.05 -0.40 -6.21
C GLY A 46 4.61 -0.87 -6.02
N LEU A 47 3.62 0.03 -6.14
CA LEU A 47 2.21 -0.34 -6.09
C LEU A 47 1.77 -1.18 -7.32
N ALA A 48 2.29 -0.86 -8.50
CA ALA A 48 2.05 -1.64 -9.73
C ALA A 48 2.62 -3.06 -9.62
N ASP A 49 3.83 -3.21 -9.07
CA ASP A 49 4.46 -4.51 -8.84
C ASP A 49 3.68 -5.37 -7.82
N MET A 50 2.92 -4.73 -6.93
CA MET A 50 1.99 -5.40 -6.02
C MET A 50 0.64 -5.78 -6.67
N GLY A 51 0.41 -5.40 -7.93
CA GLY A 51 -0.83 -5.65 -8.65
C GLY A 51 -1.98 -4.71 -8.29
N LEU A 52 -1.68 -3.50 -7.80
CA LEU A 52 -2.70 -2.47 -7.48
C LEU A 52 -3.03 -1.54 -8.65
N LEU A 53 -2.24 -1.56 -9.72
CA LEU A 53 -2.36 -0.69 -10.89
C LEU A 53 -2.30 -1.50 -12.19
#